data_AF-A0A950U439-F1
#
_entry.id   AF-A0A950U439-F1
#
_cell.length_a   1.000
_cell.length_b   1.000
_cell.length_c   1.000
_cell.angle_alpha   90.00
_cell.angle_beta   90.00
_cell.angle_gamma   90.00
#
_symmetry.space_group_name_H-M   'P 1'
#
loop_
_entity.id
_entity.type
_entity.pdbx_description
1 polymer ?
#
loop_
_entity_poly.entity_id
_entity_poly.type
_entity_poly.pdbx_seq_one_letter_code
_entity_poly.pdbx_strand_id
1 'polypeptide(L)'
;MGGPVVFVVDCDAGSLRTLMADLARRFGNDFVIQGESSTAAAVAALRALAAQGEPVALLLIDDNAAEVLDEAHQLHPGAKRVLLVDRDYSSTSPAVQAMALGRADYHLVRPWADDEMMYRAMSDYLSSWTREQEPRFEMFRIVAANGDARLLQLRDVMTRFSMPFGVYDVDTDAGRRLLADAGLDSSQLPAVIRYDGQVTVDPSLPDLARAIGVNVRNDTDRCDVAIVGAGPAGLTAAVYAASEGLDTVLLEQRVSGGQAGTSPLIRNYPGFPHGISGGLLMERTCEQA
;
A
#
# COMPACT_ATOMS: atom_id res chain seq x y z
N MET A 1 12.96 2.34 -23.55
CA MET A 1 13.16 1.66 -22.25
C MET A 1 11.97 0.77 -22.05
N GLY A 2 12.19 -0.51 -21.74
CA GLY A 2 11.10 -1.47 -21.53
C GLY A 2 10.21 -1.05 -20.35
N GLY A 3 8.92 -1.33 -20.46
CA GLY A 3 7.97 -1.13 -19.35
C GLY A 3 8.24 -2.11 -18.19
N PRO A 4 7.61 -1.90 -17.03
CA PRO A 4 7.74 -2.79 -15.88
C PRO A 4 7.35 -4.23 -16.22
N VAL A 5 8.07 -5.20 -15.63
CA VAL A 5 7.95 -6.62 -15.99
C VAL A 5 7.00 -7.36 -15.04
N VAL A 6 6.09 -8.15 -15.59
CA VAL A 6 5.41 -9.23 -14.88
C VAL A 6 6.09 -10.53 -15.27
N PHE A 7 6.69 -11.21 -14.29
CA PHE A 7 7.52 -12.39 -14.50
C PHE A 7 6.82 -13.65 -13.98
N VAL A 8 6.73 -14.68 -14.81
CA VAL A 8 6.07 -15.95 -14.49
C VAL A 8 7.09 -17.09 -14.45
N VAL A 9 7.06 -17.89 -13.39
CA VAL A 9 7.84 -19.13 -13.28
C VAL A 9 6.87 -20.28 -13.12
N ASP A 10 6.79 -21.16 -14.10
CA ASP A 10 5.94 -22.34 -14.05
C ASP A 10 6.62 -23.52 -14.74
N CYS A 11 6.84 -24.59 -13.98
CA CYS A 11 7.53 -25.79 -14.43
C CYS A 11 6.77 -26.53 -15.54
N ASP A 12 5.45 -26.33 -15.67
CA ASP A 12 4.66 -26.86 -16.78
C ASP A 12 4.60 -25.87 -17.95
N ALA A 13 5.22 -26.25 -19.07
CA ALA A 13 5.30 -25.39 -20.26
C ALA A 13 3.93 -25.14 -20.94
N GLY A 14 2.92 -25.98 -20.69
CA GLY A 14 1.55 -25.76 -21.17
C GLY A 14 0.85 -24.66 -20.38
N SER A 15 0.89 -24.80 -19.07
CA SER A 15 0.45 -23.83 -18.08
C SER A 15 1.09 -22.47 -18.28
N LEU A 16 2.43 -22.42 -18.32
CA LEU A 16 3.21 -21.19 -18.49
C LEU A 16 2.74 -20.41 -19.71
N ARG A 17 2.62 -21.07 -20.87
CA ARG A 17 2.16 -20.43 -22.11
C ARG A 17 0.74 -19.88 -22.00
N THR A 18 -0.14 -20.62 -21.34
CA THR A 18 -1.55 -20.21 -21.16
C THR A 18 -1.62 -18.98 -20.26
N LEU A 19 -0.96 -19.03 -19.10
CA LEU A 19 -0.91 -17.93 -18.14
C LEU A 19 -0.26 -16.68 -18.76
N MET A 20 0.88 -16.81 -19.43
CA MET A 20 1.54 -15.69 -20.10
C MET A 20 0.66 -15.07 -21.19
N ALA A 21 -0.05 -15.86 -21.99
CA ALA A 21 -0.95 -15.35 -23.02
C ALA A 21 -2.12 -14.55 -22.41
N ASP A 22 -2.71 -15.04 -21.32
CA ASP A 22 -3.79 -14.33 -20.62
C ASP A 22 -3.32 -13.03 -19.96
N LEU A 23 -2.14 -13.05 -19.33
CA LEU A 23 -1.54 -11.85 -18.75
C LEU A 23 -1.19 -10.82 -19.82
N ALA A 24 -0.63 -11.26 -20.95
CA ALA A 24 -0.29 -10.36 -22.06
C ALA A 24 -1.54 -9.72 -22.65
N ARG A 25 -2.63 -10.48 -22.78
CA ARG A 25 -3.91 -9.97 -23.28
C ARG A 25 -4.51 -8.90 -22.37
N ARG A 26 -4.36 -8.99 -21.05
CA ARG A 26 -5.01 -8.08 -20.09
C ARG A 26 -4.12 -6.93 -19.64
N PHE A 27 -2.84 -7.18 -19.43
CA PHE A 27 -1.90 -6.23 -18.82
C PHE A 27 -0.76 -5.82 -19.78
N GLY A 28 -0.68 -6.39 -20.98
CA GLY A 28 0.40 -6.15 -21.94
C GLY A 28 0.49 -4.73 -22.50
N ASN A 29 -0.51 -3.88 -22.24
CA ASN A 29 -0.45 -2.45 -22.58
C ASN A 29 0.52 -1.69 -21.66
N ASP A 30 0.55 -2.05 -20.38
CA ASP A 30 1.29 -1.33 -19.34
C ASP A 30 2.52 -2.11 -18.83
N PHE A 31 2.52 -3.43 -19.01
CA PHE A 31 3.54 -4.33 -18.50
C PHE A 31 4.12 -5.25 -19.57
N VAL A 32 5.41 -5.58 -19.43
CA VAL A 32 6.08 -6.58 -20.26
C VAL A 32 5.92 -7.95 -19.58
N ILE A 33 5.32 -8.91 -20.28
CA ILE A 33 5.12 -10.26 -19.74
C ILE A 33 6.31 -11.14 -20.15
N GLN A 34 7.01 -11.70 -19.16
CA GLN A 34 8.12 -12.64 -19.36
C GLN A 34 7.91 -13.87 -18.49
N GLY A 35 8.53 -14.99 -18.83
CA GLY A 35 8.47 -16.16 -17.99
C GLY A 35 9.39 -17.29 -18.42
N GLU A 36 9.67 -18.18 -17.47
CA GLU A 36 10.63 -19.26 -17.60
C GLU A 36 10.08 -20.56 -17.00
N SER A 37 10.40 -21.69 -17.61
CA SER A 37 9.88 -23.00 -17.18
C SER A 37 10.83 -23.80 -16.28
N SER A 38 11.90 -23.17 -15.77
CA SER A 38 12.82 -23.80 -14.83
C SER A 38 13.40 -22.78 -13.86
N THR A 39 13.70 -23.21 -12.64
CA THR A 39 14.34 -22.36 -11.61
C THR A 39 15.62 -21.71 -12.14
N ALA A 40 16.51 -22.48 -12.78
CA ALA A 40 17.80 -21.99 -13.23
C ALA A 40 17.67 -20.88 -14.28
N ALA A 41 16.77 -21.06 -15.24
CA ALA A 41 16.49 -20.04 -16.25
C ALA A 41 15.82 -18.80 -15.64
N ALA A 42 14.85 -19.00 -14.72
CA ALA A 42 14.19 -17.91 -14.02
C ALA A 42 15.17 -17.02 -13.24
N VAL A 43 16.06 -17.62 -12.45
CA VAL A 43 17.08 -16.87 -11.68
C VAL A 43 18.04 -16.13 -12.62
N ALA A 44 18.45 -16.74 -13.72
CA ALA A 44 19.31 -16.08 -14.71
C ALA A 44 18.62 -14.86 -15.35
N ALA A 45 17.34 -14.99 -15.72
CA ALA A 45 16.54 -13.90 -16.28
C ALA A 45 16.32 -12.76 -15.27
N LEU A 46 15.98 -13.08 -14.01
CA LEU A 46 15.81 -12.06 -12.96
C LEU A 46 17.11 -11.28 -12.68
N ARG A 47 18.27 -11.94 -12.73
CA ARG A 47 19.57 -11.27 -12.62
C ARG A 47 19.84 -10.35 -13.80
N ALA A 48 19.46 -10.77 -15.02
CA ALA A 48 19.60 -9.93 -16.20
C ALA A 48 18.72 -8.67 -16.13
N LEU A 49 17.46 -8.80 -15.67
CA LEU A 49 16.56 -7.67 -15.46
C LEU A 49 17.12 -6.69 -14.42
N ALA A 50 17.63 -7.21 -13.30
CA ALA A 50 18.27 -6.39 -12.27
C ALA A 50 19.50 -5.64 -12.81
N ALA A 51 20.35 -6.31 -13.60
CA ALA A 51 21.53 -5.70 -14.22
C ALA A 51 21.19 -4.61 -15.24
N GLN A 52 20.04 -4.71 -15.90
CA GLN A 52 19.55 -3.73 -16.87
C GLN A 52 18.76 -2.59 -16.22
N GLY A 53 18.48 -2.68 -14.92
CA GLY A 53 17.63 -1.73 -14.21
C GLY A 53 16.16 -1.78 -14.66
N GLU A 54 15.72 -2.92 -15.23
CA GLU A 54 14.32 -3.11 -15.60
C GLU A 54 13.51 -3.50 -14.37
N PRO A 55 12.50 -2.70 -13.98
CA PRO A 55 11.75 -2.96 -12.76
C PRO A 55 10.82 -4.16 -12.93
N VAL A 56 10.87 -5.10 -11.98
CA VAL A 56 9.88 -6.19 -11.88
C VAL A 56 8.74 -5.75 -10.96
N ALA A 57 7.53 -5.74 -11.49
CA ALA A 57 6.32 -5.36 -10.76
C ALA A 57 5.72 -6.53 -9.98
N LEU A 58 5.64 -7.69 -10.63
CA LEU A 58 4.96 -8.86 -10.11
C LEU A 58 5.68 -10.14 -10.51
N LEU A 59 5.87 -11.04 -9.56
CA LEU A 59 6.38 -12.40 -9.74
C LEU A 59 5.26 -13.39 -9.46
N LEU A 60 4.93 -14.24 -10.43
CA LEU A 60 4.06 -15.40 -10.24
C LEU A 60 4.93 -16.64 -10.28
N ILE A 61 5.02 -17.37 -9.17
CA ILE A 61 5.93 -18.50 -9.02
C ILE A 61 5.15 -19.75 -8.64
N ASP A 62 5.30 -20.80 -9.43
CA ASP A 62 4.84 -22.15 -9.13
C ASP A 62 5.43 -22.67 -7.82
N ASP A 63 4.63 -23.40 -7.04
CA ASP A 63 5.05 -23.96 -5.76
C ASP A 63 6.21 -24.95 -5.85
N ASN A 64 6.38 -25.63 -6.98
CA ASN A 64 7.55 -26.48 -7.25
C ASN A 64 8.81 -25.66 -7.54
N ALA A 65 8.68 -24.36 -7.80
CA ALA A 65 9.77 -23.41 -8.02
C ALA A 65 9.89 -22.38 -6.89
N ALA A 66 9.33 -22.67 -5.70
CA ALA A 66 9.32 -21.74 -4.56
C ALA A 66 10.72 -21.28 -4.10
N GLU A 67 11.78 -22.04 -4.41
CA GLU A 67 13.17 -21.65 -4.14
C GLU A 67 13.60 -20.37 -4.87
N VAL A 68 12.93 -19.99 -5.97
CA VAL A 68 13.18 -18.74 -6.70
C VAL A 68 12.82 -17.51 -5.84
N LEU A 69 11.90 -17.64 -4.88
CA LEU A 69 11.41 -16.51 -4.08
C LEU A 69 12.53 -15.80 -3.29
N ASP A 70 13.46 -16.57 -2.73
CA ASP A 70 14.52 -16.02 -1.88
C ASP A 70 15.52 -15.19 -2.72
N GLU A 71 15.89 -15.67 -3.91
CA GLU A 71 16.73 -14.92 -4.86
C GLU A 71 15.99 -13.72 -5.45
N ALA A 72 14.72 -13.89 -5.82
CA ALA A 72 13.91 -12.82 -6.38
C ALA A 72 13.73 -11.65 -5.42
N HIS A 73 13.59 -11.92 -4.11
CA HIS A 73 13.50 -10.86 -3.10
C HIS A 73 14.77 -10.02 -2.99
N GLN A 74 15.95 -10.65 -3.12
CA GLN A 74 17.23 -9.94 -3.08
C GLN A 74 17.46 -9.08 -4.32
N LEU A 75 17.08 -9.58 -5.50
CA LEU A 75 17.29 -8.91 -6.78
C LEU A 75 16.26 -7.81 -7.04
N HIS A 76 15.00 -8.04 -6.66
CA HIS A 76 13.85 -7.17 -6.96
C HIS A 76 13.01 -6.95 -5.69
N PRO A 77 13.51 -6.21 -4.69
CA PRO A 77 12.84 -6.08 -3.39
C PRO A 77 11.48 -5.37 -3.45
N GLY A 78 11.23 -4.59 -4.50
CA GLY A 78 9.95 -3.92 -4.73
C GLY A 78 8.91 -4.79 -5.44
N ALA A 79 9.29 -5.94 -6.01
CA ALA A 79 8.35 -6.79 -6.75
C ALA A 79 7.37 -7.48 -5.79
N LYS A 80 6.08 -7.46 -6.13
CA LYS A 80 5.07 -8.25 -5.41
C LYS A 80 5.24 -9.72 -5.80
N ARG A 81 5.20 -10.65 -4.84
CA ARG A 81 5.43 -12.08 -5.06
C ARG A 81 4.17 -12.89 -4.79
N VAL A 82 3.75 -13.65 -5.78
CA VAL A 82 2.55 -14.48 -5.79
C VAL A 82 2.96 -15.94 -5.97
N LEU A 83 2.57 -16.80 -5.03
CA LEU A 83 2.77 -18.24 -5.13
C LEU A 83 1.57 -18.91 -5.81
N LEU A 84 1.77 -19.65 -6.89
CA LEU A 84 0.75 -20.47 -7.52
C LEU A 84 0.74 -21.83 -6.81
N VAL A 85 -0.42 -22.22 -6.25
CA VAL A 85 -0.56 -23.45 -5.48
C VAL A 85 -1.80 -24.23 -5.92
N ASP A 86 -1.79 -25.54 -5.67
CA ASP A 86 -3.03 -26.31 -5.69
C ASP A 86 -3.89 -26.00 -4.46
N ARG A 87 -5.19 -26.28 -4.58
CA ARG A 87 -6.16 -26.02 -3.50
C ARG A 87 -5.85 -26.94 -2.32
N ASP A 88 -5.22 -26.39 -1.29
CA ASP A 88 -4.97 -27.06 -0.02
C ASP A 88 -5.35 -26.15 1.16
N TYR A 89 -6.29 -26.62 1.98
CA TYR A 89 -6.78 -25.92 3.17
C TYR A 89 -6.01 -26.29 4.44
N SER A 90 -4.95 -27.09 4.33
CA SER A 90 -4.11 -27.46 5.46
C SER A 90 -3.25 -26.29 5.94
N SER A 91 -2.98 -26.24 7.24
CA SER A 91 -2.02 -25.30 7.83
C SER A 91 -0.57 -25.58 7.40
N THR A 92 -0.33 -26.71 6.75
CA THR A 92 0.97 -27.13 6.19
C THR A 92 1.11 -26.81 4.70
N SER A 93 0.09 -26.18 4.09
CA SER A 93 0.15 -25.84 2.66
C SER A 93 1.36 -24.97 2.34
N PRO A 94 1.99 -25.15 1.16
CA PRO A 94 3.11 -24.32 0.71
C PRO A 94 2.80 -22.82 0.76
N ALA A 95 1.56 -22.43 0.44
CA ALA A 95 1.07 -21.07 0.55
C ALA A 95 1.15 -20.53 1.99
N VAL A 96 0.59 -21.24 2.97
CA VAL A 96 0.59 -20.78 4.37
C VAL A 96 2.02 -20.60 4.89
N GLN A 97 2.93 -21.52 4.55
CA GLN A 97 4.33 -21.43 4.98
C GLN A 97 5.08 -20.28 4.32
N ALA A 98 4.98 -20.14 2.98
CA ALA A 98 5.65 -19.06 2.25
C ALA A 98 5.15 -17.68 2.71
N MET A 99 3.87 -17.57 3.02
CA MET A 99 3.23 -16.37 3.52
C MET A 99 3.66 -16.04 4.96
N ALA A 100 3.74 -17.04 5.84
CA ALA A 100 4.18 -16.86 7.22
C ALA A 100 5.65 -16.43 7.32
N LEU A 101 6.50 -16.93 6.41
CA LEU A 101 7.93 -16.61 6.33
C LEU A 101 8.21 -15.31 5.56
N GLY A 102 7.18 -14.62 5.04
CA GLY A 102 7.34 -13.39 4.25
C GLY A 102 8.02 -13.59 2.89
N ARG A 103 8.09 -14.85 2.41
CA ARG A 103 8.66 -15.22 1.12
C ARG A 103 7.71 -14.90 -0.03
N ALA A 104 6.41 -15.05 0.21
CA ALA A 104 5.35 -14.66 -0.71
C ALA A 104 4.47 -13.58 -0.06
N ASP A 105 4.04 -12.62 -0.88
CA ASP A 105 3.08 -11.59 -0.48
C ASP A 105 1.65 -12.12 -0.63
N TYR A 106 1.41 -12.94 -1.67
CA TYR A 106 0.11 -13.51 -2.03
C TYR A 106 0.20 -14.98 -2.50
N HIS A 107 -0.94 -15.66 -2.60
CA HIS A 107 -1.04 -16.96 -3.26
C HIS A 107 -2.26 -17.01 -4.18
N LEU A 108 -2.18 -17.75 -5.28
CA LEU A 108 -3.29 -18.02 -6.19
C LEU A 108 -3.50 -19.52 -6.30
N VAL A 109 -4.76 -19.94 -6.33
CA VAL A 109 -5.14 -21.36 -6.34
C VAL A 109 -5.44 -21.80 -7.77
N ARG A 110 -4.85 -22.91 -8.20
CA ARG A 110 -5.14 -23.56 -9.49
C ARG A 110 -6.52 -24.23 -9.49
N PRO A 111 -7.25 -24.28 -10.64
CA PRO A 111 -6.94 -23.62 -11.91
C PRO A 111 -7.34 -22.14 -11.90
N TRP A 112 -6.56 -21.29 -12.56
CA TRP A 112 -6.81 -19.84 -12.69
C TRP A 112 -7.72 -19.45 -13.86
N ALA A 113 -8.19 -20.42 -14.65
CA ALA A 113 -9.00 -20.18 -15.84
C ALA A 113 -10.37 -19.59 -15.46
N ASP A 114 -10.76 -18.50 -16.13
CA ASP A 114 -12.02 -17.76 -15.95
C ASP A 114 -12.27 -17.20 -14.53
N ASP A 115 -11.23 -17.06 -13.71
CA ASP A 115 -11.37 -16.49 -12.37
C ASP A 115 -11.27 -14.96 -12.38
N GLU A 116 -12.39 -14.26 -12.54
CA GLU A 116 -12.47 -12.79 -12.42
C GLU A 116 -11.91 -12.26 -11.08
N MET A 117 -11.97 -13.06 -10.00
CA MET A 117 -11.43 -12.66 -8.70
C MET A 117 -9.90 -12.64 -8.72
N MET A 118 -9.25 -13.56 -9.45
CA MET A 118 -7.80 -13.53 -9.65
C MET A 118 -7.38 -12.21 -10.28
N TYR A 119 -8.04 -11.80 -11.38
CA TYR A 119 -7.63 -10.60 -12.10
C TYR A 119 -7.89 -9.32 -11.32
N ARG A 120 -8.95 -9.30 -10.50
CA ARG A 120 -9.17 -8.20 -9.55
C ARG A 120 -8.03 -8.11 -8.55
N ALA A 121 -7.65 -9.23 -7.94
CA ALA A 121 -6.55 -9.28 -6.99
C ALA A 121 -5.22 -8.83 -7.63
N MET A 122 -4.92 -9.33 -8.84
CA MET A 122 -3.73 -8.91 -9.59
C MET A 122 -3.73 -7.41 -9.92
N SER A 123 -4.88 -6.86 -10.30
CA SER A 123 -5.02 -5.42 -10.58
C SER A 123 -4.74 -4.60 -9.33
N ASP A 124 -5.31 -4.99 -8.18
CA ASP A 124 -5.03 -4.35 -6.89
C ASP A 124 -3.54 -4.38 -6.55
N TYR A 125 -2.85 -5.50 -6.82
CA TYR A 125 -1.41 -5.64 -6.57
C TYR A 125 -0.55 -4.77 -7.48
N LEU A 126 -0.85 -4.77 -8.79
CA LEU A 126 -0.14 -3.93 -9.76
C LEU A 126 -0.38 -2.45 -9.49
N SER A 127 -1.60 -2.05 -9.15
CA SER A 127 -1.90 -0.68 -8.72
C SER A 127 -1.15 -0.29 -7.45
N SER A 128 -1.06 -1.20 -6.46
CA SER A 128 -0.24 -0.97 -5.26
C SER A 128 1.23 -0.78 -5.61
N TRP A 129 1.78 -1.61 -6.51
CA TRP A 129 3.16 -1.49 -6.95
C TRP A 129 3.41 -0.17 -7.69
N THR A 130 2.56 0.21 -8.65
CA THR A 130 2.71 1.48 -9.39
C THR A 130 2.68 2.69 -8.46
N ARG A 131 1.77 2.70 -7.47
CA ARG A 131 1.72 3.76 -6.44
C ARG A 131 3.01 3.86 -5.60
N GLU A 132 3.70 2.74 -5.40
CA GLU A 132 4.98 2.71 -4.69
C GLU A 132 6.15 3.25 -5.56
N GLN A 133 5.99 3.29 -6.89
CA GLN A 133 7.03 3.65 -7.87
C GLN A 133 6.88 5.06 -8.48
N GLU A 134 5.66 5.60 -8.58
CA GLU A 134 5.46 6.96 -9.10
C GLU A 134 6.04 8.03 -8.16
N PRO A 135 6.60 9.15 -8.69
CA PRO A 135 6.95 10.28 -7.86
C PRO A 135 5.69 10.75 -7.16
N ARG A 136 5.66 10.53 -5.84
CA ARG A 136 4.52 10.88 -4.99
C ARG A 136 4.14 12.32 -5.27
N PHE A 137 2.91 12.55 -5.73
CA PHE A 137 2.31 13.87 -5.63
C PHE A 137 2.45 14.31 -4.17
N GLU A 138 3.32 15.27 -3.89
CA GLU A 138 3.54 15.76 -2.54
C GLU A 138 2.42 16.74 -2.20
N MET A 139 1.33 16.22 -1.64
CA MET A 139 0.25 17.05 -1.13
C MET A 139 0.78 18.03 -0.06
N PHE A 140 1.75 17.58 0.74
CA PHE A 140 2.45 18.38 1.74
C PHE A 140 3.97 18.32 1.57
N ARG A 141 4.64 19.46 1.71
CA ARG A 141 6.10 19.55 1.79
C ARG A 141 6.47 20.01 3.18
N ILE A 142 7.22 19.19 3.91
CA ILE A 142 7.69 19.52 5.26
C ILE A 142 9.12 20.03 5.14
N VAL A 143 9.35 21.26 5.60
CA VAL A 143 10.71 21.79 5.79
C VAL A 143 11.03 21.75 7.29
N ALA A 144 12.11 21.07 7.65
CA ALA A 144 12.52 20.91 9.05
C ALA A 144 14.05 20.84 9.18
N ALA A 145 14.56 21.06 10.38
CA ALA A 145 15.98 20.86 10.68
C ALA A 145 16.30 19.37 10.88
N ASN A 146 17.54 18.99 10.60
CA ASN A 146 17.98 17.61 10.82
C ASN A 146 17.88 17.23 12.31
N GLY A 147 17.29 16.06 12.60
CA GLY A 147 17.09 15.59 13.98
C GLY A 147 15.93 16.24 14.74
N ASP A 148 15.07 17.02 14.08
CA ASP A 148 13.88 17.61 14.71
C ASP A 148 12.89 16.51 15.19
N ALA A 149 12.61 16.47 16.49
CA ALA A 149 11.66 15.54 17.08
C ALA A 149 10.23 15.72 16.55
N ARG A 150 9.87 16.96 16.17
CA ARG A 150 8.56 17.29 15.65
C ARG A 150 8.35 16.75 14.24
N LEU A 151 9.41 16.71 13.43
CA LEU A 151 9.38 16.06 12.12
C LEU A 151 8.94 14.60 12.22
N LEU A 152 9.44 13.84 13.20
CA LEU A 152 9.03 12.45 13.41
C LEU A 152 7.52 12.32 13.70
N GLN A 153 6.98 13.22 14.52
CA GLN A 153 5.55 13.24 14.83
C GLN A 153 4.70 13.60 13.61
N LEU A 154 5.11 14.60 12.83
CA LEU A 154 4.41 14.98 11.60
C LEU A 154 4.44 13.84 10.56
N ARG A 155 5.58 13.16 10.41
CA ARG A 155 5.72 11.99 9.54
C ARG A 155 4.79 10.86 9.95
N ASP A 156 4.73 10.54 11.25
CA ASP A 156 3.84 9.51 11.78
C ASP A 156 2.38 9.85 11.49
N VAL A 157 1.96 11.08 11.80
CA VAL A 157 0.59 11.55 11.53
C VAL A 157 0.27 11.49 10.04
N MET A 158 1.09 12.10 9.17
CA MET A 158 0.83 12.13 7.73
C MET A 158 0.82 10.74 7.11
N THR A 159 1.69 9.84 7.56
CA THR A 159 1.68 8.44 7.11
C THR A 159 0.39 7.74 7.53
N ARG A 160 -0.09 7.95 8.77
CA ARG A 160 -1.32 7.30 9.27
C ARG A 160 -2.59 7.81 8.59
N PHE A 161 -2.65 9.09 8.23
CA PHE A 161 -3.76 9.65 7.43
C PHE A 161 -3.60 9.38 5.92
N SER A 162 -2.57 8.63 5.50
CA SER A 162 -2.24 8.42 4.10
C SER A 162 -2.12 9.73 3.29
N MET A 163 -1.71 10.81 3.96
CA MET A 163 -1.44 12.10 3.34
C MET A 163 -0.10 12.01 2.60
N PRO A 164 -0.04 12.22 1.28
CA PRO A 164 1.24 12.20 0.55
C PRO A 164 2.12 13.38 0.96
N PHE A 165 3.37 13.12 1.37
CA PHE A 165 4.29 14.19 1.77
C PHE A 165 5.75 13.97 1.36
N GLY A 166 6.46 15.09 1.17
CA GLY A 166 7.90 15.18 1.02
C GLY A 166 8.57 15.81 2.24
N VAL A 167 9.84 15.48 2.48
CA VAL A 167 10.64 16.05 3.58
C VAL A 167 11.88 16.71 3.01
N TYR A 168 12.08 17.97 3.39
CA TYR A 168 13.17 18.82 2.92
C TYR A 168 13.92 19.37 4.13
N ASP A 169 15.24 19.20 4.11
CA ASP A 169 16.09 19.73 5.16
C ASP A 169 16.32 21.23 4.94
N VAL A 170 16.22 22.04 6.01
CA VAL A 170 16.38 23.50 5.97
C VAL A 170 17.73 23.95 5.37
N ASP A 171 18.79 23.14 5.53
CA ASP A 171 20.13 23.46 5.06
C ASP A 171 20.36 23.07 3.59
N THR A 172 19.37 22.48 2.92
CA THR A 172 19.43 22.17 1.49
C THR A 172 18.95 23.35 0.64
N ASP A 173 19.42 23.44 -0.62
CA ASP A 173 18.94 24.45 -1.56
C ASP A 173 17.43 24.34 -1.81
N ALA A 174 16.89 23.12 -1.81
CA ALA A 174 15.46 22.88 -1.96
C ALA A 174 14.68 23.40 -0.74
N GLY A 175 15.11 23.09 0.48
CA GLY A 175 14.50 23.58 1.72
C GLY A 175 14.54 25.10 1.83
N ARG A 176 15.69 25.73 1.52
CA ARG A 176 15.84 27.19 1.50
C ARG A 176 14.90 27.87 0.51
N ARG A 177 14.74 27.31 -0.70
CA ARG A 177 13.80 27.82 -1.70
C ARG A 177 12.36 27.71 -1.23
N LEU A 178 11.98 26.56 -0.69
CA LEU A 178 10.62 26.35 -0.17
C LEU A 178 10.26 27.34 0.95
N LEU A 179 11.20 27.64 1.86
CA LEU A 179 10.99 28.66 2.89
C LEU A 179 10.89 30.07 2.30
N ALA A 180 11.78 30.42 1.36
CA ALA A 180 11.77 31.72 0.71
C ALA A 180 10.45 31.96 -0.07
N ASP A 181 9.99 30.96 -0.81
CA ASP A 181 8.72 31.02 -1.56
C ASP A 181 7.51 31.11 -0.61
N ALA A 182 7.60 30.49 0.57
CA ALA A 182 6.62 30.57 1.64
C ALA A 182 6.70 31.87 2.46
N GLY A 183 7.71 32.72 2.25
CA GLY A 183 7.94 33.93 3.04
C GLY A 183 8.35 33.64 4.49
N LEU A 184 8.95 32.50 4.76
CA LEU A 184 9.41 32.06 6.08
C LEU A 184 10.94 32.11 6.21
N ASP A 185 11.41 32.17 7.45
CA ASP A 185 12.83 32.00 7.79
C ASP A 185 13.09 30.66 8.52
N SER A 186 14.37 30.35 8.75
CA SER A 186 14.81 29.11 9.41
C SER A 186 14.46 29.03 10.90
N SER A 187 13.93 30.09 11.51
CA SER A 187 13.44 30.07 12.89
C SER A 187 12.00 29.55 13.00
N GLN A 188 11.27 29.49 11.89
CA GLN A 188 9.85 29.11 11.81
C GLN A 188 9.68 27.66 11.34
N LEU A 189 10.24 26.72 12.10
CA LEU A 189 10.26 25.29 11.79
C LEU A 189 9.53 24.43 12.84
N PRO A 190 9.02 23.24 12.47
CA PRO A 190 8.91 22.74 11.10
C PRO A 190 7.79 23.47 10.34
N ALA A 191 8.03 23.79 9.07
CA ALA A 191 7.03 24.39 8.19
C ALA A 191 6.39 23.31 7.32
N VAL A 192 5.06 23.33 7.20
CA VAL A 192 4.30 22.46 6.31
C VAL A 192 3.65 23.32 5.22
N ILE A 193 3.99 23.04 3.97
CA ILE A 193 3.50 23.75 2.79
C ILE A 193 2.61 22.80 2.00
N ARG A 194 1.34 23.15 1.82
CA ARG A 194 0.38 22.38 1.01
C ARG A 194 0.58 22.67 -0.48
N TYR A 195 0.17 21.75 -1.35
CA TYR A 195 0.31 21.86 -2.80
C TYR A 195 -0.26 23.16 -3.42
N ASP A 196 -1.25 23.79 -2.77
CA ASP A 196 -1.87 25.05 -3.18
C ASP A 196 -1.19 26.31 -2.59
N GLY A 197 -0.06 26.14 -1.93
CA GLY A 197 0.73 27.22 -1.34
C GLY A 197 0.30 27.65 0.06
N GLN A 198 -0.69 27.01 0.67
CA GLN A 198 -0.99 27.28 2.08
C GLN A 198 0.16 26.80 2.98
N VAL A 199 0.58 27.68 3.89
CA VAL A 199 1.72 27.45 4.78
C VAL A 199 1.22 27.39 6.22
N THR A 200 1.70 26.41 6.99
CA THR A 200 1.47 26.33 8.44
C THR A 200 2.77 26.00 9.16
N VAL A 201 3.09 26.79 10.18
CA VAL A 201 4.28 26.60 11.02
C VAL A 201 3.90 25.77 12.25
N ASP A 202 4.65 24.70 12.49
CA ASP A 202 4.44 23.71 13.56
C ASP A 202 2.96 23.27 13.73
N PRO A 203 2.32 22.70 12.69
CA PRO A 203 0.90 22.41 12.72
C PRO A 203 0.54 21.34 13.75
N SER A 204 -0.49 21.60 14.54
CA SER A 204 -1.11 20.59 15.40
C SER A 204 -1.91 19.59 14.56
N LEU A 205 -2.27 18.44 15.13
CA LEU A 205 -3.11 17.45 14.45
C LEU A 205 -4.44 18.05 13.93
N PRO A 206 -5.18 18.87 14.71
CA PRO A 206 -6.36 19.58 14.20
C PRO A 206 -6.08 20.52 13.02
N ASP A 207 -4.88 21.11 12.92
CA ASP A 207 -4.52 21.96 11.79
C ASP A 207 -4.35 21.13 10.51
N LEU A 208 -3.68 19.99 10.61
CA LEU A 208 -3.52 19.05 9.50
C LEU A 208 -4.87 18.47 9.05
N ALA A 209 -5.73 18.08 9.99
CA ALA A 209 -7.07 17.58 9.69
C ALA A 209 -7.92 18.62 8.94
N ARG A 210 -7.89 19.89 9.39
CA ARG A 210 -8.57 20.99 8.67
C ARG A 210 -7.98 21.22 7.28
N ALA A 211 -6.67 21.05 7.11
CA ALA A 211 -6.01 21.19 5.81
C ALA A 211 -6.42 20.11 4.79
N ILE A 212 -7.06 19.02 5.23
CA ILE A 212 -7.66 18.01 4.34
C ILE A 212 -9.20 18.03 4.35
N GLY A 213 -9.81 19.05 4.97
CA GLY A 213 -11.27 19.24 4.99
C GLY A 213 -12.01 18.42 6.05
N VAL A 214 -11.30 17.78 6.99
CA VAL A 214 -11.93 17.04 8.09
C VAL A 214 -12.55 18.02 9.10
N ASN A 215 -13.82 17.79 9.48
CA ASN A 215 -14.44 18.54 10.56
C ASN A 215 -13.83 18.11 11.91
N VAL A 216 -13.24 19.07 12.62
CA VAL A 216 -12.62 18.87 13.94
C VAL A 216 -13.48 19.42 15.08
N ARG A 217 -14.70 19.87 14.78
CA ARG A 217 -15.67 20.35 15.76
C ARG A 217 -16.79 19.34 15.91
N ASN A 218 -17.25 19.18 17.14
CA ASN A 218 -18.52 18.52 17.39
C ASN A 218 -19.61 19.59 17.32
N ASP A 219 -20.27 19.67 16.17
CA ASP A 219 -21.35 20.62 15.93
C ASP A 219 -22.73 20.02 16.27
N THR A 220 -22.75 18.82 16.88
CA THR A 220 -23.97 18.06 17.18
C THR A 220 -24.34 18.16 18.66
N ASP A 221 -25.45 18.83 18.96
CA ASP A 221 -25.97 18.98 20.33
C ASP A 221 -26.69 17.73 20.86
N ARG A 222 -27.27 16.91 19.96
CA ARG A 222 -28.01 15.68 20.29
C ARG A 222 -27.78 14.64 19.20
N CYS A 223 -27.61 13.39 19.60
CA CYS A 223 -27.54 12.23 18.73
C CYS A 223 -28.25 11.04 19.40
N ASP A 224 -28.64 10.05 18.61
CA ASP A 224 -29.19 8.79 19.12
C ASP A 224 -28.06 7.88 19.64
N VAL A 225 -26.91 7.89 18.95
CA VAL A 225 -25.74 7.07 19.30
C VAL A 225 -24.46 7.88 19.20
N ALA A 226 -23.70 7.90 20.30
CA ALA A 226 -22.33 8.44 20.33
C ALA A 226 -21.32 7.29 20.44
N ILE A 227 -20.38 7.23 19.51
CA ILE A 227 -19.33 6.21 19.44
C ILE A 227 -17.98 6.90 19.67
N VAL A 228 -17.21 6.39 20.63
CA VAL A 228 -15.89 6.94 20.96
C VAL A 228 -14.80 5.96 20.54
N GLY A 229 -14.00 6.38 19.55
CA GLY A 229 -12.89 5.65 18.95
C GLY A 229 -13.22 5.14 17.54
N ALA A 230 -12.49 5.62 16.54
CA ALA A 230 -12.62 5.22 15.13
C ALA A 230 -11.69 4.06 14.76
N GLY A 231 -11.57 3.06 15.65
CA GLY A 231 -10.97 1.76 15.30
C GLY A 231 -11.97 0.83 14.59
N PRO A 232 -11.59 -0.43 14.29
CA PRO A 232 -12.49 -1.38 13.62
C PRO A 232 -13.85 -1.51 14.31
N ALA A 233 -13.86 -1.57 15.65
CA ALA A 233 -15.11 -1.71 16.42
C ALA A 233 -16.01 -0.49 16.29
N GLY A 234 -15.46 0.73 16.43
CA GLY A 234 -16.25 1.95 16.37
C GLY A 234 -16.71 2.30 14.96
N LEU A 235 -15.85 2.11 13.95
CA LEU A 235 -16.24 2.27 12.55
C LEU A 235 -17.36 1.29 12.17
N THR A 236 -17.24 0.01 12.55
CA THR A 236 -18.29 -0.97 12.28
C THR A 236 -19.58 -0.61 13.02
N ALA A 237 -19.50 -0.17 14.29
CA ALA A 237 -20.66 0.29 15.03
C ALA A 237 -21.34 1.49 14.35
N ALA A 238 -20.55 2.43 13.80
CA ALA A 238 -21.07 3.61 13.09
C ALA A 238 -21.82 3.21 11.82
N VAL A 239 -21.25 2.33 11.00
CA VAL A 239 -21.90 1.78 9.79
C VAL A 239 -23.26 1.16 10.13
N TYR A 240 -23.32 0.33 11.17
CA TYR A 240 -24.57 -0.35 11.54
C TYR A 240 -25.59 0.62 12.15
N ALA A 241 -25.17 1.55 13.01
CA ALA A 241 -26.08 2.54 13.60
C ALA A 241 -26.67 3.47 12.52
N ALA A 242 -25.84 3.94 11.59
CA ALA A 242 -26.28 4.76 10.45
C ALA A 242 -27.21 3.97 9.51
N SER A 243 -26.94 2.68 9.27
CA SER A 243 -27.78 1.81 8.44
C SER A 243 -29.18 1.60 9.02
N GLU A 244 -29.34 1.66 10.34
CA GLU A 244 -30.62 1.63 11.04
C GLU A 244 -31.30 3.01 11.13
N GLY A 245 -30.70 4.04 10.53
CA GLY A 245 -31.25 5.40 10.47
C GLY A 245 -31.08 6.22 11.75
N LEU A 246 -30.18 5.81 12.65
CA LEU A 246 -29.89 6.54 13.89
C LEU A 246 -28.99 7.76 13.62
N ASP A 247 -29.28 8.87 14.27
CA ASP A 247 -28.38 10.04 14.28
C ASP A 247 -27.12 9.67 15.07
N THR A 248 -26.02 9.43 14.34
CA THR A 248 -24.83 8.78 14.87
C THR A 248 -23.63 9.72 14.80
N VAL A 249 -22.93 9.88 15.92
CA VAL A 249 -21.69 10.66 16.01
C VAL A 249 -20.53 9.74 16.36
N LEU A 250 -19.50 9.71 15.50
CA LEU A 250 -18.24 9.01 15.75
C LEU A 250 -17.15 10.02 16.12
N LEU A 251 -16.57 9.85 17.31
CA LEU A 251 -15.53 10.71 17.85
C LEU A 251 -14.19 9.97 17.89
N GLU A 252 -13.14 10.56 17.33
CA GLU A 252 -11.78 10.03 17.41
C GLU A 252 -10.80 11.13 17.83
N GLN A 253 -9.89 10.80 18.75
CA GLN A 253 -8.90 11.74 19.28
C GLN A 253 -7.61 11.77 18.43
N ARG A 254 -7.32 10.66 17.74
CA ARG A 254 -6.09 10.43 16.97
C ARG A 254 -6.44 10.24 15.50
N VAL A 255 -6.13 9.06 14.96
CA VAL A 255 -6.32 8.70 13.55
C VAL A 255 -7.31 7.56 13.48
N SER A 256 -8.23 7.63 12.52
CA SER A 256 -9.12 6.53 12.19
C SER A 256 -8.34 5.29 11.75
N GLY A 257 -8.92 4.13 12.00
CA GLY A 257 -8.35 2.81 11.73
C GLY A 257 -7.77 2.10 12.96
N GLY A 258 -7.53 2.82 14.05
CA GLY A 258 -7.04 2.25 15.31
C GLY A 258 -5.78 1.40 15.14
N GLN A 259 -5.66 0.31 15.90
CA GLN A 259 -4.50 -0.61 15.82
C GLN A 259 -4.48 -1.44 14.54
N ALA A 260 -5.64 -1.73 13.94
CA ALA A 260 -5.67 -2.50 12.70
C ALA A 260 -5.01 -1.74 11.56
N GLY A 261 -5.19 -0.42 11.51
CA GLY A 261 -4.61 0.46 10.48
C GLY A 261 -3.09 0.42 10.38
N THR A 262 -2.39 0.05 11.46
CA THR A 262 -0.92 0.00 11.48
C THR A 262 -0.36 -1.36 11.05
N SER A 263 -1.21 -2.36 10.82
CA SER A 263 -0.74 -3.68 10.41
C SER A 263 -0.28 -3.65 8.94
N PRO A 264 0.94 -4.10 8.61
CA PRO A 264 1.39 -4.17 7.22
C PRO A 264 0.52 -5.12 6.39
N LEU A 265 0.05 -6.22 7.00
CA LEU A 265 -0.81 -7.21 6.38
C LEU A 265 -1.61 -7.98 7.43
N ILE A 266 -2.93 -8.06 7.26
CA ILE A 266 -3.87 -8.82 8.08
C ILE A 266 -4.30 -10.05 7.27
N ARG A 267 -3.85 -11.24 7.69
CA ARG A 267 -4.13 -12.51 6.99
C ARG A 267 -5.36 -13.27 7.53
N ASN A 268 -5.94 -12.80 8.63
CA ASN A 268 -7.00 -13.47 9.38
C ASN A 268 -8.31 -12.68 9.45
N TYR A 269 -8.53 -11.73 8.53
CA TYR A 269 -9.78 -10.99 8.45
C TYR A 269 -10.76 -11.71 7.49
N PRO A 270 -11.96 -12.12 7.94
CA PRO A 270 -12.93 -12.81 7.10
C PRO A 270 -13.27 -12.03 5.83
N GLY A 271 -13.42 -12.74 4.70
CA GLY A 271 -13.69 -12.12 3.40
C GLY A 271 -12.44 -11.71 2.60
N PHE A 272 -11.24 -11.76 3.20
CA PHE A 272 -9.97 -11.49 2.52
C PHE A 272 -9.06 -12.73 2.53
N PRO A 273 -9.28 -13.72 1.63
CA PRO A 273 -8.54 -14.98 1.63
C PRO A 273 -7.03 -14.82 1.38
N HIS A 274 -6.62 -13.72 0.73
CA HIS A 274 -5.21 -13.40 0.47
C HIS A 274 -4.62 -12.39 1.48
N GLY A 275 -5.39 -12.04 2.50
CA GLY A 275 -5.09 -10.95 3.42
C GLY A 275 -5.34 -9.57 2.82
N ILE A 276 -5.24 -8.55 3.67
CA ILE A 276 -5.42 -7.14 3.31
C ILE A 276 -4.50 -6.27 4.17
N SER A 277 -3.94 -5.20 3.60
CA SER A 277 -3.21 -4.20 4.39
C SER A 277 -4.12 -3.60 5.46
N GLY A 278 -3.61 -3.42 6.68
CA GLY A 278 -4.35 -2.75 7.74
C GLY A 278 -4.84 -1.36 7.34
N GLY A 279 -3.99 -0.60 6.65
CA GLY A 279 -4.33 0.73 6.13
C GLY A 279 -5.49 0.67 5.14
N LEU A 280 -5.41 -0.19 4.12
CA LEU A 280 -6.45 -0.34 3.10
C LEU A 280 -7.78 -0.86 3.68
N LEU A 281 -7.71 -1.80 4.64
CA LEU A 281 -8.91 -2.30 5.30
C LEU A 281 -9.63 -1.17 6.04
N MET A 282 -8.89 -0.35 6.78
CA MET A 282 -9.46 0.76 7.55
C MET A 282 -9.92 1.92 6.67
N GLU A 283 -9.20 2.24 5.59
CA GLU A 283 -9.64 3.20 4.57
C GLU A 283 -11.02 2.81 4.01
N ARG A 284 -11.17 1.58 3.53
CA ARG A 284 -12.45 1.06 3.02
C ARG A 284 -13.56 1.01 4.08
N THR A 285 -13.20 0.81 5.35
CA THR A 285 -14.18 0.80 6.45
C THR A 285 -14.61 2.23 6.79
N CYS A 286 -13.70 3.20 6.77
CA CYS A 286 -14.02 4.61 6.94
C CYS A 286 -14.91 5.14 5.81
N GLU A 287 -14.70 4.71 4.55
CA GLU A 287 -15.57 5.10 3.43
C GLU A 287 -17.03 4.61 3.57
N GLN A 288 -17.25 3.56 4.37
CA GLN A 288 -18.59 3.02 4.62
C GLN A 288 -19.31 3.69 5.80
N ALA A 289 -18.55 4.28 6.73
CA ALA A 289 -19.03 4.85 7.98
C ALA A 289 -19.45 6.30 7.80
#